data_AF-A0A183C7S9-F1
#
_entry.id   AF-A0A183C7S9-F1
#
_cell.length_a   1.000
_cell.length_b   1.000
_cell.length_c   1.000
_cell.angle_alpha   90.00
_cell.angle_beta   90.00
_cell.angle_gamma   90.00
#
_symmetry.space_group_name_H-M   'P 1'
#
loop_
_entity.id
_entity.type
_entity.pdbx_description
1 polymer ?
#
loop_
_entity_poly.entity_id
_entity_poly.type
_entity_poly.pdbx_seq_one_letter_code
_entity_poly.pdbx_strand_id
1 'polypeptide(L)'
;MPLNMTFIEQKLGRASPTETAQLVDALRGHVLTLSQQVYGNHVIRKALESVDKALQIELINEISAQVIPLSLHKYGNWVIRSLLEHCTEQQKRPVLEQLHDNVLTLATDQYGSFVIEHMAEHGLPEDRNRIVHILKGDILKYVQHKFASNIIEKCLICGTADQKKALIDNVCVG
;
A
#
# COMPACT_ATOMS: atom_id res chain seq x y z
N MET A 1 8.84 14.80 -28.11
CA MET A 1 9.67 13.60 -27.87
C MET A 1 9.10 12.93 -26.63
N PRO A 2 8.52 11.72 -26.68
CA PRO A 2 7.95 11.12 -25.48
C PRO A 2 9.10 10.64 -24.58
N LEU A 3 9.14 11.13 -23.34
CA LEU A 3 9.97 10.54 -22.29
C LEU A 3 9.49 9.09 -22.10
N ASN A 4 10.22 8.14 -22.64
CA ASN A 4 9.93 6.71 -22.48
C ASN A 4 10.19 6.32 -21.01
N MET A 5 9.27 5.58 -20.38
CA MET A 5 9.38 5.14 -18.97
C MET A 5 10.73 4.50 -18.65
N THR A 6 11.29 3.75 -19.60
CA THR A 6 12.62 3.12 -19.49
C THR A 6 13.74 4.12 -19.19
N PHE A 7 13.60 5.37 -19.66
CA PHE A 7 14.56 6.44 -19.41
C PHE A 7 14.51 6.95 -17.97
N ILE A 8 13.30 7.11 -17.42
CA ILE A 8 13.11 7.56 -16.03
C ILE A 8 13.61 6.47 -15.08
N GLU A 9 13.26 5.21 -15.33
CA GLU A 9 13.71 4.07 -14.53
C GLU A 9 15.23 3.88 -14.58
N GLN A 10 15.86 4.01 -15.76
CA GLN A 10 17.33 3.94 -15.88
C GLN A 10 18.04 5.08 -15.18
N LYS A 11 17.53 6.31 -15.26
CA LYS A 11 18.13 7.46 -14.58
C LYS A 11 18.02 7.35 -13.07
N LEU A 12 16.85 6.99 -12.56
CA LEU A 12 16.63 6.86 -11.12
C LEU A 12 17.37 5.66 -10.53
N GLY A 13 17.51 4.55 -11.26
CA GLY A 13 18.26 3.37 -10.80
C GLY A 13 19.78 3.52 -10.80
N ARG A 14 20.33 4.61 -11.37
CA ARG A 14 21.77 4.88 -11.45
C ARG A 14 22.16 6.22 -10.81
N ALA A 15 21.23 6.87 -10.12
CA ALA A 15 21.46 8.18 -9.52
C ALA A 15 22.49 8.10 -8.40
N SER A 16 23.45 9.03 -8.42
CA SER A 16 24.35 9.29 -7.30
C SER A 16 23.57 9.86 -6.10
N PRO A 17 24.10 9.80 -4.86
CA PRO A 17 23.43 10.37 -3.69
C PRO A 17 23.03 11.86 -3.87
N THR A 18 23.86 12.64 -4.57
CA THR A 18 23.59 14.05 -4.89
C THR A 18 22.41 14.20 -5.84
N GLU A 19 22.33 13.37 -6.89
CA GLU A 19 21.20 13.39 -7.83
C GLU A 19 19.90 12.93 -7.16
N THR A 20 19.98 11.97 -6.25
CA THR A 20 18.85 11.52 -5.43
C THR A 20 18.33 12.63 -4.52
N ALA A 21 19.22 13.40 -3.88
CA ALA A 21 18.81 14.54 -3.06
C ALA A 21 18.16 15.66 -3.90
N GLN A 22 18.73 15.99 -5.06
CA GLN A 22 18.15 16.97 -6.00
C GLN A 22 16.78 16.53 -6.53
N LEU A 23 16.62 15.24 -6.79
CA LEU A 23 15.33 14.68 -7.16
C LEU A 23 14.30 14.92 -6.05
N VAL A 24 14.60 14.56 -4.80
CA VAL A 24 13.64 14.71 -3.70
C VAL A 24 13.28 16.19 -3.49
N ASP A 25 14.25 17.09 -3.58
CA ASP A 25 13.98 18.53 -3.51
C ASP A 25 13.02 18.99 -4.64
N ALA A 26 13.20 18.48 -5.86
CA ALA A 26 12.30 18.76 -6.99
C ALA A 26 10.92 18.10 -6.86
N LEU A 27 10.78 17.04 -6.07
CA LEU A 27 9.50 16.37 -5.80
C LEU A 27 8.71 17.06 -4.68
N ARG A 28 9.38 17.81 -3.81
CA ARG A 28 8.77 18.44 -2.62
C ARG A 28 7.61 19.35 -3.03
N GLY A 29 6.46 19.17 -2.38
CA GLY A 29 5.21 19.87 -2.67
C GLY A 29 4.46 19.34 -3.91
N HIS A 30 5.01 18.36 -4.61
CA HIS A 30 4.41 17.74 -5.79
C HIS A 30 4.14 16.25 -5.63
N VAL A 31 4.50 15.63 -4.48
CA VAL A 31 4.43 14.18 -4.26
C VAL A 31 3.01 13.66 -4.47
N LEU A 32 2.01 14.32 -3.89
CA LEU A 32 0.61 13.93 -4.00
C LEU A 32 0.08 13.99 -5.43
N THR A 33 0.42 15.06 -6.15
CA THR A 33 0.01 15.27 -7.54
C THR A 33 0.62 14.21 -8.44
N LEU A 34 1.93 13.97 -8.30
CA LEU A 34 2.66 12.98 -9.10
C LEU A 34 2.17 11.56 -8.82
N SER A 35 1.85 11.22 -7.57
CA SER A 35 1.31 9.92 -7.17
C SER A 35 0.01 9.54 -7.92
N GLN A 36 -0.73 10.55 -8.39
CA GLN A 36 -1.98 10.37 -9.13
C GLN A 36 -1.81 10.43 -10.65
N GLN A 37 -0.58 10.54 -11.16
CA GLN A 37 -0.30 10.57 -12.59
C GLN A 37 0.20 9.22 -13.11
N VAL A 38 -0.12 8.93 -14.37
CA VAL A 38 0.26 7.67 -15.04
C VAL A 38 1.78 7.46 -15.08
N TYR A 39 2.57 8.53 -15.22
CA TYR A 39 4.03 8.46 -15.17
C TYR A 39 4.60 8.92 -13.83
N GLY A 40 3.98 9.92 -13.19
CA GLY A 40 4.44 10.48 -11.92
C GLY A 40 4.48 9.44 -10.79
N ASN A 41 3.53 8.49 -10.75
CA ASN A 41 3.52 7.46 -9.70
C ASN A 41 4.80 6.60 -9.72
N HIS A 42 5.39 6.37 -10.89
CA HIS A 42 6.62 5.60 -11.02
C HIS A 42 7.82 6.33 -10.43
N VAL A 43 7.86 7.66 -10.59
CA VAL A 43 8.89 8.51 -9.99
C VAL A 43 8.81 8.43 -8.47
N ILE A 44 7.60 8.55 -7.89
CA ILE A 44 7.41 8.49 -6.43
C ILE A 44 7.76 7.11 -5.87
N ARG A 45 7.32 6.03 -6.53
CA ARG A 45 7.67 4.65 -6.14
C ARG A 45 9.17 4.42 -6.16
N LYS A 46 9.84 4.86 -7.24
CA LYS A 46 11.29 4.67 -7.36
C LYS A 46 12.05 5.52 -6.34
N ALA A 47 11.56 6.73 -6.04
CA ALA A 47 12.11 7.55 -4.97
C ALA A 47 11.98 6.83 -3.61
N LEU A 48 10.80 6.30 -3.27
CA LEU A 48 10.59 5.52 -2.04
C LEU A 48 11.52 4.30 -1.93
N GLU A 49 11.82 3.63 -3.04
CA GLU A 49 12.74 2.48 -3.08
C GLU A 49 14.21 2.88 -2.88
N SER A 50 14.61 4.05 -3.41
CA SER A 50 16.03 4.36 -3.66
C SER A 50 16.63 5.41 -2.71
N VAL A 51 15.80 6.25 -2.10
CA VAL A 51 16.28 7.35 -1.24
C VAL A 51 16.58 6.86 0.18
N ASP A 52 17.41 7.60 0.91
CA ASP A 52 17.71 7.29 2.31
C ASP A 52 16.49 7.49 3.23
N LYS A 53 16.62 7.06 4.49
CA LYS A 53 15.52 7.09 5.45
C LYS A 53 15.05 8.49 5.82
N ALA A 54 15.92 9.50 5.80
CA ALA A 54 15.52 10.87 6.08
C ALA A 54 14.65 11.43 4.95
N LEU A 55 15.08 11.21 3.70
CA LEU A 55 14.33 11.63 2.52
C LEU A 55 13.02 10.84 2.35
N GLN A 56 12.98 9.56 2.73
CA GLN A 56 11.72 8.79 2.76
C GLN A 56 10.68 9.47 3.67
N ILE A 57 11.08 9.99 4.83
CA ILE A 57 10.16 10.65 5.77
C ILE A 57 9.50 11.88 5.12
N GLU A 58 10.26 12.66 4.35
CA GLU A 58 9.70 13.83 3.65
C GLU A 58 8.60 13.42 2.65
N LEU A 59 8.83 12.38 1.86
CA LEU A 59 7.84 11.84 0.91
C LEU A 59 6.60 11.31 1.65
N ILE A 60 6.81 10.59 2.75
CA ILE A 60 5.72 10.00 3.56
C ILE A 60 4.86 11.10 4.19
N ASN A 61 5.46 12.19 4.64
CA ASN A 61 4.72 13.30 5.26
C ASN A 61 3.69 13.90 4.28
N GLU A 62 4.06 14.06 3.01
CA GLU A 62 3.12 14.51 1.98
C GLU A 62 2.04 13.46 1.70
N ILE A 63 2.43 12.18 1.55
CA ILE A 63 1.50 11.07 1.27
C ILE A 63 0.48 10.88 2.42
N SER A 64 0.92 11.08 3.66
CA SER A 64 0.12 10.80 4.87
C SER A 64 -1.17 11.61 4.97
N ALA A 65 -1.27 12.74 4.26
CA ALA A 65 -2.47 13.55 4.18
C ALA A 65 -3.58 12.95 3.29
N GLN A 66 -3.26 11.98 2.43
CA GLN A 66 -4.17 11.45 1.40
C GLN A 66 -4.06 9.92 1.25
N VAL A 67 -3.77 9.20 2.34
CA VAL A 67 -3.59 7.73 2.30
C VAL A 67 -4.79 7.03 1.67
N ILE A 68 -6.01 7.34 2.14
CA ILE A 68 -7.22 6.67 1.66
C ILE A 68 -7.55 7.03 0.21
N PRO A 69 -7.60 8.32 -0.19
CA PRO A 69 -7.82 8.66 -1.60
C PRO A 69 -6.78 8.09 -2.55
N LEU A 70 -5.50 8.04 -2.14
CA LEU A 70 -4.45 7.40 -2.94
C LEU A 70 -4.66 5.89 -3.06
N SER A 71 -5.06 5.22 -1.98
CA SER A 71 -5.31 3.78 -1.97
C SER A 71 -6.46 3.37 -2.90
N LEU A 72 -7.46 4.24 -3.02
CA LEU A 72 -8.61 4.08 -3.93
C LEU A 72 -8.34 4.57 -5.36
N HIS A 73 -7.13 5.06 -5.65
CA HIS A 73 -6.79 5.64 -6.95
C HIS A 73 -6.06 4.64 -7.86
N LYS A 74 -6.39 4.62 -9.15
CA LYS A 74 -5.82 3.73 -10.18
C LYS A 74 -4.29 3.69 -10.25
N TYR A 75 -3.63 4.81 -9.93
CA TYR A 75 -2.16 4.90 -9.86
C TYR A 75 -1.65 5.07 -8.42
N GLY A 76 -2.46 5.63 -7.53
CA GLY A 76 -2.04 5.95 -6.17
C GLY A 76 -1.85 4.70 -5.32
N ASN A 77 -2.64 3.65 -5.55
CA ASN A 77 -2.53 2.39 -4.82
C ASN A 77 -1.12 1.77 -4.93
N TRP A 78 -0.47 1.94 -6.09
CA TRP A 78 0.91 1.46 -6.30
C TRP A 78 1.93 2.23 -5.47
N VAL A 79 1.69 3.52 -5.23
CA VAL A 79 2.53 4.34 -4.34
C VAL A 79 2.37 3.90 -2.90
N ILE A 80 1.13 3.68 -2.45
CA ILE A 80 0.87 3.19 -1.09
C ILE A 80 1.53 1.83 -0.86
N ARG A 81 1.38 0.89 -1.80
CA ARG A 81 2.06 -0.43 -1.71
C ARG A 81 3.58 -0.31 -1.68
N SER A 82 4.16 0.55 -2.51
CA SER A 82 5.61 0.80 -2.50
C SER A 82 6.11 1.42 -1.19
N LEU A 83 5.30 2.31 -0.59
CA LEU A 83 5.57 2.84 0.75
C LEU A 83 5.57 1.71 1.78
N LEU A 84 4.56 0.84 1.77
CA LEU A 84 4.47 -0.29 2.71
C LEU A 84 5.62 -1.30 2.57
N GLU A 85 6.15 -1.44 1.35
CA GLU A 85 7.22 -2.40 1.01
C GLU A 85 8.63 -1.87 1.37
N HIS A 86 8.92 -0.60 1.13
CA HIS A 86 10.30 -0.07 1.23
C HIS A 86 10.58 0.81 2.45
N CYS A 87 9.53 1.25 3.15
CA CYS A 87 9.67 2.05 4.36
C CYS A 87 9.80 1.16 5.60
N THR A 88 10.50 1.65 6.60
CA THR A 88 10.62 0.95 7.89
C THR A 88 9.26 0.85 8.60
N GLU A 89 9.11 -0.12 9.50
CA GLU A 89 7.89 -0.28 10.31
C GLU A 89 7.49 1.01 11.03
N GLN A 90 8.45 1.73 11.60
CA GLN A 90 8.19 3.00 12.27
C GLN A 90 7.64 4.08 11.32
N GLN A 91 8.23 4.19 10.12
CA GLN A 91 7.85 5.20 9.14
C GLN A 91 6.46 4.94 8.55
N LYS A 92 6.13 3.67 8.25
CA LYS A 92 4.84 3.31 7.65
C LYS A 92 3.71 3.15 8.67
N ARG A 93 4.01 3.16 9.97
CA ARG A 93 3.01 2.95 11.04
C ARG A 93 1.80 3.89 10.95
N PRO A 94 1.96 5.23 10.77
CA PRO A 94 0.81 6.13 10.67
C PRO A 94 -0.06 5.86 9.44
N VAL A 95 0.55 5.41 8.35
CA VAL A 95 -0.16 5.03 7.12
C VAL A 95 -0.96 3.76 7.35
N LEU A 96 -0.36 2.74 7.98
CA LEU A 96 -1.04 1.49 8.31
C LEU A 96 -2.24 1.70 9.26
N GLU A 97 -2.15 2.61 10.23
CA GLU A 97 -3.29 2.92 11.11
C GLU A 97 -4.47 3.49 10.32
N GLN A 98 -4.22 4.45 9.41
CA GLN A 98 -5.28 4.97 8.54
C GLN A 98 -5.92 3.87 7.68
N LEU A 99 -5.10 2.96 7.13
CA LEU A 99 -5.58 1.83 6.34
C LEU A 99 -6.43 0.87 7.19
N HIS A 100 -6.01 0.57 8.41
CA HIS A 100 -6.77 -0.27 9.35
C HIS A 100 -8.15 0.30 9.67
N ASP A 101 -8.23 1.62 9.86
CA ASP A 101 -9.50 2.32 10.13
C ASP A 101 -10.46 2.28 8.94
N ASN A 102 -9.98 1.90 7.74
CA ASN A 102 -10.72 1.94 6.49
C ASN A 102 -10.74 0.60 5.73
N VAL A 103 -10.39 -0.51 6.38
CA VAL A 103 -10.30 -1.85 5.75
C VAL A 103 -11.56 -2.21 4.97
N LEU A 104 -12.75 -1.96 5.51
CA LEU A 104 -14.00 -2.35 4.84
C LEU A 104 -14.22 -1.62 3.52
N THR A 105 -13.97 -0.30 3.51
CA THR A 105 -14.06 0.53 2.31
C THR A 105 -13.05 0.05 1.27
N LEU A 106 -11.79 -0.10 1.69
CA LEU A 106 -10.69 -0.48 0.81
C LEU A 106 -10.87 -1.89 0.24
N ALA A 107 -11.26 -2.87 1.06
CA ALA A 107 -11.44 -4.26 0.66
C ALA A 107 -12.51 -4.47 -0.42
N THR A 108 -13.48 -3.55 -0.51
CA THR A 108 -14.56 -3.60 -1.50
C THR A 108 -14.32 -2.73 -2.72
N ASP A 109 -13.21 -1.98 -2.77
CA ASP A 109 -12.84 -1.16 -3.91
C ASP A 109 -11.90 -1.91 -4.87
N GLN A 110 -11.98 -1.58 -6.16
CA GLN A 110 -11.20 -2.23 -7.22
C GLN A 110 -9.70 -1.95 -7.17
N TYR A 111 -9.26 -0.89 -6.49
CA TYR A 111 -7.85 -0.54 -6.29
C TYR A 111 -7.45 -0.70 -4.83
N GLY A 112 -8.33 -0.29 -3.91
CA GLY A 112 -8.13 -0.43 -2.48
C GLY A 112 -7.92 -1.88 -2.05
N SER A 113 -8.55 -2.86 -2.71
CA SER A 113 -8.40 -4.27 -2.34
C SER A 113 -6.95 -4.72 -2.45
N PHE A 114 -6.22 -4.27 -3.47
CA PHE A 114 -4.81 -4.62 -3.65
C PHE A 114 -3.91 -4.07 -2.54
N VAL A 115 -4.29 -2.96 -1.89
CA VAL A 115 -3.57 -2.43 -0.72
C VAL A 115 -3.79 -3.34 0.48
N ILE A 116 -5.03 -3.76 0.73
CA ILE A 116 -5.36 -4.66 1.84
C ILE A 116 -4.79 -6.07 1.59
N GLU A 117 -4.83 -6.58 0.36
CA GLU A 117 -4.17 -7.83 -0.04
C GLU A 117 -2.67 -7.78 0.27
N HIS A 118 -2.00 -6.67 -0.05
CA HIS A 118 -0.58 -6.50 0.26
C HIS A 118 -0.32 -6.50 1.77
N MET A 119 -1.16 -5.83 2.57
CA MET A 119 -1.07 -5.89 4.04
C MET A 119 -1.32 -7.31 4.57
N ALA A 120 -2.28 -8.04 3.99
CA ALA A 120 -2.61 -9.41 4.38
C ALA A 120 -1.51 -10.40 3.98
N GLU A 121 -0.77 -10.15 2.91
CA GLU A 121 0.29 -11.05 2.42
C GLU A 121 1.63 -10.78 3.11
N HIS A 122 2.05 -9.52 3.18
CA HIS A 122 3.39 -9.11 3.60
C HIS A 122 3.45 -8.39 4.95
N GLY A 123 2.30 -8.01 5.51
CA GLY A 123 2.23 -7.33 6.79
C GLY A 123 2.63 -8.21 7.98
N LEU A 124 2.87 -7.55 9.11
CA LEU A 124 3.11 -8.23 10.38
C LEU A 124 1.89 -9.06 10.80
N PRO A 125 2.09 -10.14 11.60
CA PRO A 125 0.98 -10.95 12.10
C PRO A 125 -0.11 -10.13 12.81
N GLU A 126 0.24 -9.06 13.52
CA GLU A 126 -0.68 -8.17 14.23
C GLU A 126 -1.56 -7.36 13.26
N ASP A 127 -0.96 -6.87 12.17
CA ASP A 127 -1.69 -6.15 11.12
C ASP A 127 -2.67 -7.09 10.40
N ARG A 128 -2.21 -8.30 10.05
CA ARG A 128 -3.09 -9.33 9.47
C ARG A 128 -4.20 -9.76 10.43
N ASN A 129 -3.92 -9.88 11.72
CA ASN A 129 -4.92 -10.15 12.75
C ASN A 129 -6.05 -9.10 12.76
N ARG A 130 -5.71 -7.82 12.64
CA ARG A 130 -6.70 -6.73 12.58
C ARG A 130 -7.57 -6.84 11.34
N ILE A 131 -6.99 -7.12 10.17
CA ILE A 131 -7.75 -7.34 8.93
C ILE A 131 -8.73 -8.50 9.10
N VAL A 132 -8.27 -9.65 9.61
CA VAL A 132 -9.12 -10.82 9.88
C VAL A 132 -10.24 -10.48 10.87
N HIS A 133 -9.93 -9.75 11.94
CA HIS A 133 -10.91 -9.35 12.95
C HIS A 133 -11.98 -8.41 12.41
N ILE A 134 -11.63 -7.52 11.48
CA ILE A 134 -12.58 -6.61 10.85
C ILE A 134 -13.46 -7.36 9.85
N LEU A 135 -12.87 -8.19 8.99
CA LEU A 135 -13.61 -8.89 7.94
C LEU A 135 -14.52 -10.00 8.47
N LYS A 136 -14.18 -10.64 9.60
CA LYS A 136 -15.05 -11.68 10.20
C LYS A 136 -16.42 -11.14 10.63
N GLY A 137 -16.59 -9.83 10.82
CA GLY A 137 -17.87 -9.24 11.23
C GLY A 137 -19.00 -9.46 10.24
N ASP A 138 -18.69 -9.69 8.96
CA ASP A 138 -19.65 -10.03 7.91
C ASP A 138 -18.95 -10.92 6.86
N ILE A 139 -18.39 -12.04 7.32
CA ILE A 139 -17.49 -12.86 6.48
C ILE A 139 -18.17 -13.33 5.19
N LEU A 140 -19.44 -13.73 5.25
CA LEU A 140 -20.20 -14.24 4.11
C LEU A 140 -20.34 -13.21 2.99
N LYS A 141 -20.53 -11.93 3.33
CA LYS A 141 -20.50 -10.84 2.35
C LYS A 141 -19.14 -10.74 1.67
N TYR A 142 -18.04 -10.85 2.41
CA TYR A 142 -16.69 -10.64 1.87
C TYR A 142 -16.18 -11.82 1.05
N VAL A 143 -16.48 -13.07 1.41
CA VAL A 143 -16.11 -14.23 0.57
C VAL A 143 -16.82 -14.23 -0.78
N GLN A 144 -18.02 -13.63 -0.87
CA GLN A 144 -18.78 -13.53 -2.12
C GLN A 144 -18.44 -12.26 -2.92
N HIS A 145 -17.72 -11.31 -2.33
CA HIS A 145 -17.39 -10.04 -2.98
C HIS A 145 -16.19 -10.22 -3.93
N LYS A 146 -16.36 -9.82 -5.19
CA LYS A 146 -15.36 -10.00 -6.28
C LYS A 146 -13.91 -9.57 -5.99
N PHE A 147 -13.73 -8.62 -5.07
CA PHE A 147 -12.40 -8.13 -4.67
C PHE A 147 -12.00 -8.59 -3.27
N ALA A 148 -12.97 -8.69 -2.35
CA ALA A 148 -12.63 -8.97 -0.96
C ALA A 148 -12.34 -10.46 -0.74
N SER A 149 -12.87 -11.33 -1.60
CA SER A 149 -12.57 -12.77 -1.62
C SER A 149 -11.07 -13.04 -1.70
N ASN A 150 -10.33 -12.25 -2.49
CA ASN A 150 -8.89 -12.38 -2.64
C ASN A 150 -8.15 -12.07 -1.33
N ILE A 151 -8.64 -11.09 -0.56
CA ILE A 151 -8.06 -10.75 0.75
C ILE A 151 -8.27 -11.90 1.73
N ILE A 152 -9.45 -12.53 1.72
CA ILE A 152 -9.73 -13.70 2.56
C ILE A 152 -8.79 -14.84 2.17
N GLU A 153 -8.61 -15.10 0.88
CA GLU A 153 -7.66 -16.10 0.38
C GLU A 153 -6.24 -15.81 0.87
N LYS A 154 -5.76 -14.57 0.78
CA LYS A 154 -4.44 -14.18 1.30
C LYS A 154 -4.32 -14.38 2.81
N CYS A 155 -5.35 -14.07 3.58
CA CYS A 155 -5.38 -14.36 5.02
C CYS A 155 -5.32 -15.88 5.30
N LEU A 156 -5.99 -16.70 4.49
CA LEU A 156 -5.96 -18.17 4.63
C LEU A 156 -4.62 -18.77 4.22
N ILE A 157 -3.91 -18.20 3.24
CA ILE A 157 -2.59 -18.65 2.81
C ILE A 157 -1.53 -18.24 3.84
N CYS A 158 -1.44 -16.94 4.13
CA CYS A 158 -0.34 -16.34 4.88
C CYS A 158 -0.59 -16.23 6.39
N GLY A 159 -1.82 -16.48 6.85
CA GLY A 159 -2.18 -16.34 8.26
C GLY A 159 -1.66 -17.44 9.18
N THR A 160 -1.68 -17.19 10.49
CA THR A 160 -1.41 -18.19 11.52
C THR A 160 -2.54 -19.22 11.60
N ALA A 161 -2.30 -20.36 12.28
CA ALA A 161 -3.36 -21.36 12.52
C ALA A 161 -4.61 -20.75 13.17
N ASP A 162 -4.44 -19.87 14.15
CA ASP A 162 -5.54 -19.20 14.84
C ASP A 162 -6.30 -18.23 13.92
N GLN A 163 -5.59 -17.49 13.07
CA GLN A 163 -6.20 -16.60 12.08
C GLN A 163 -7.05 -17.37 11.07
N LYS A 164 -6.50 -18.49 10.55
CA LYS A 164 -7.21 -19.35 9.60
C LYS A 164 -8.46 -19.95 10.24
N LYS A 165 -8.32 -20.48 11.45
CA LYS A 165 -9.44 -21.05 12.22
C LYS A 165 -10.53 -20.00 12.44
N ALA A 166 -10.15 -18.79 12.84
CA ALA A 166 -11.12 -17.70 13.04
C ALA A 166 -11.91 -17.37 11.77
N LEU A 167 -11.31 -17.44 10.58
CA LEU A 167 -12.04 -17.23 9.33
C LEU A 167 -12.97 -18.40 9.00
N ILE A 168 -12.49 -19.64 9.13
CA ILE A 168 -13.24 -20.85 8.77
C ILE A 168 -14.46 -21.04 9.68
N ASP A 169 -14.28 -20.89 11.00
CA ASP A 169 -15.37 -21.10 11.97
C ASP A 169 -16.55 -20.16 11.70
N ASN A 170 -16.31 -18.93 11.24
CA ASN A 170 -17.38 -17.98 10.92
C ASN A 170 -18.09 -18.26 9.59
N VAL A 171 -17.46 -19.01 8.67
CA VAL A 171 -18.11 -19.42 7.41
C VAL A 171 -18.95 -20.67 7.60
N CYS A 172 -18.53 -21.61 8.46
CA CYS A 172 -19.26 -22.85 8.70
C CYS A 172 -20.50 -22.70 9.61
N VAL A 173 -20.61 -21.59 10.34
CA VAL A 173 -21.69 -21.33 11.30
C VAL A 173 -22.75 -20.36 10.76
N GLY A 174 -22.48 -19.69 9.63
CA GLY A 174 -23.42 -18.77 8.94
C GLY A 174 -24.15 -19.44 7.80
#